data_AF-A0A562LBB7-F1
#
_entry.id   AF-A0A562LBB7-F1
#
_cell.length_a   1.000
_cell.length_b   1.000
_cell.length_c   1.000
_cell.angle_alpha   90.00
_cell.angle_beta   90.00
_cell.angle_gamma   90.00
#
_symmetry.space_group_name_H-M   'P 1'
#
loop_
_entity.id
_entity.type
_entity.pdbx_description
1 polymer ?
#
loop_
_entity_poly.entity_id
_entity_poly.type
_entity_poly.pdbx_seq_one_letter_code
_entity_poly.pdbx_strand_id
1 'polypeptide(L)'
;MSGHTPGPWTLDTVRTTSGLCHKVGPFPWKDGKTNHACVYDDYRGCGDGTPELVANARLIAAAPDLFDSLSLLIEVEEGDLTGADFRREINSAKKAAKAAIAKATQP
;
A
#
# COMPACT_ATOMS: atom_id res chain seq x y z
N MET A 1 9.65 3.76 17.57
CA MET A 1 8.26 3.99 17.16
C MET A 1 7.93 3.01 16.04
N SER A 2 7.06 2.03 16.26
CA SER A 2 6.51 1.17 15.19
C SER A 2 4.99 1.37 15.17
N GLY A 3 4.56 2.57 14.77
CA GLY A 3 3.14 2.95 14.73
C GLY A 3 2.41 2.45 13.47
N HIS A 4 3.14 1.95 12.48
CA HIS A 4 2.61 1.36 11.26
C HIS A 4 3.10 -0.09 11.14
N THR A 5 2.31 -0.89 10.43
CA THR A 5 2.58 -2.29 10.13
C THR A 5 3.47 -2.40 8.89
N PRO A 6 4.65 -3.03 8.98
CA PRO A 6 5.56 -3.18 7.84
C PRO A 6 4.91 -3.96 6.70
N GLY A 7 5.23 -3.55 5.47
CA GLY A 7 4.91 -4.31 4.26
C GLY A 7 5.85 -5.51 4.04
N PRO A 8 5.77 -6.16 2.87
CA PRO A 8 4.93 -5.81 1.73
C PRO A 8 3.46 -6.24 1.94
N TRP A 9 2.53 -5.43 1.43
CA TRP A 9 1.11 -5.79 1.37
C TRP A 9 0.67 -6.10 -0.06
N THR A 10 -0.16 -7.11 -0.21
CA THR A 10 -0.91 -7.51 -1.39
C THR A 10 -2.39 -7.17 -1.23
N LEU A 11 -3.11 -7.23 -2.34
CA LEU A 11 -4.55 -7.05 -2.42
C LEU A 11 -5.16 -8.28 -3.07
N ASP A 12 -5.98 -9.01 -2.33
CA ASP A 12 -6.74 -10.16 -2.84
C ASP A 12 -8.23 -9.87 -2.73
N THR A 13 -9.00 -10.13 -3.79
CA THR A 13 -10.47 -10.04 -3.75
C THR A 13 -11.06 -11.44 -3.66
N VAL A 14 -11.85 -11.69 -2.61
CA VAL A 14 -12.48 -12.99 -2.36
C VAL A 14 -14.00 -12.85 -2.29
N ARG A 15 -14.72 -13.88 -2.75
CA ARG A 15 -16.17 -13.93 -2.62
C ARG A 15 -16.57 -14.36 -1.21
N THR A 16 -17.49 -13.61 -0.60
CA THR A 16 -18.11 -13.94 0.69
C THR A 16 -19.50 -14.53 0.46
N THR A 17 -20.20 -14.89 1.54
CA THR A 17 -21.60 -15.33 1.47
C THR A 17 -22.56 -14.22 1.01
N SER A 18 -22.14 -12.96 1.12
CA SER A 18 -23.00 -11.79 0.93
C SER A 18 -22.50 -10.81 -0.15
N GLY A 19 -21.30 -11.03 -0.71
CA GLY A 19 -20.73 -10.17 -1.75
C GLY A 19 -19.23 -10.43 -1.93
N LEU A 20 -18.42 -9.37 -1.89
CA LEU A 20 -16.97 -9.44 -2.02
C LEU A 20 -16.26 -8.90 -0.77
N CYS A 21 -15.02 -9.33 -0.58
CA CYS A 21 -14.11 -8.78 0.42
C CYS A 21 -12.74 -8.57 -0.23
N HIS A 22 -12.24 -7.34 -0.14
CA HIS A 22 -10.88 -6.99 -0.54
C HIS A 22 -9.96 -7.12 0.69
N LYS A 23 -9.13 -8.16 0.70
CA LYS A 23 -8.15 -8.44 1.75
C LYS A 23 -6.84 -7.70 1.44
N VAL A 24 -6.36 -6.93 2.41
CA VAL A 24 -5.13 -6.15 2.32
C VAL A 24 -4.16 -6.61 3.40
N GLY A 25 -2.96 -7.04 3.02
CA GLY A 25 -1.97 -7.65 3.94
C GLY A 25 -1.05 -8.61 3.19
N PRO A 26 -0.38 -9.58 3.82
CA PRO A 26 -0.47 -9.94 5.23
C PRO A 26 0.32 -8.99 6.15
N PHE A 27 -0.10 -8.90 7.40
CA PHE A 27 0.71 -8.33 8.48
C PHE A 27 0.78 -9.27 9.69
N PRO A 28 1.83 -9.18 10.53
CA PRO A 28 1.95 -10.02 11.73
C PRO A 28 0.74 -9.91 12.65
N TRP A 29 0.32 -11.04 13.20
CA TRP A 29 -0.79 -11.18 14.13
C TRP A 29 -0.41 -12.14 15.28
N LYS A 30 -1.37 -12.38 16.18
CA LYS A 30 -1.21 -13.23 17.35
C LYS A 30 -0.76 -14.65 16.97
N ASP A 31 0.00 -15.28 17.86
CA ASP A 31 0.42 -16.69 17.78
C ASP A 31 1.21 -17.03 16.50
N GLY A 32 2.03 -16.09 16.01
CA GLY A 32 2.85 -16.28 14.80
C GLY A 32 2.03 -16.36 13.51
N LYS A 33 0.75 -16.02 13.54
CA LYS A 33 -0.13 -15.99 12.37
C LYS A 33 -0.03 -14.64 11.67
N THR A 34 -0.51 -14.60 10.44
CA THR A 34 -0.72 -13.34 9.71
C THR A 34 -2.20 -12.99 9.67
N ASN A 35 -2.49 -11.70 9.49
CA ASN A 35 -3.84 -11.21 9.31
C ASN A 35 -3.91 -10.20 8.15
N HIS A 36 -5.12 -9.83 7.77
CA HIS A 36 -5.42 -8.91 6.69
C HIS A 36 -6.44 -7.88 7.18
N ALA A 37 -6.35 -6.65 6.67
CA ALA A 37 -7.44 -5.70 6.73
C ALA A 37 -8.46 -6.08 5.65
N CYS A 38 -9.75 -5.96 5.96
CA CYS A 38 -10.82 -6.30 5.04
C CYS A 38 -11.62 -5.06 4.69
N VAL A 39 -11.74 -4.76 3.40
CA VAL A 39 -12.72 -3.81 2.87
C VAL A 39 -13.86 -4.63 2.30
N TYR A 40 -15.01 -4.59 2.97
CA TYR A 40 -16.18 -5.38 2.61
C TYR A 40 -17.06 -4.64 1.61
N ASP A 41 -17.48 -5.37 0.58
CA ASP A 41 -18.49 -4.97 -0.40
C ASP A 41 -19.60 -6.04 -0.38
N ASP A 42 -20.28 -6.16 0.76
CA ASP A 42 -21.09 -7.31 1.14
C ASP A 42 -22.57 -6.97 1.40
N TYR A 43 -23.02 -5.80 0.94
CA TYR A 43 -24.40 -5.34 1.13
C TYR A 43 -25.31 -5.69 -0.05
N ARG A 44 -26.59 -6.00 0.25
CA ARG A 44 -27.59 -6.38 -0.77
C ARG A 44 -27.75 -5.29 -1.82
N GLY A 45 -27.43 -5.61 -3.07
CA GLY A 45 -27.56 -4.71 -4.21
C GLY A 45 -26.29 -3.99 -4.62
N CYS A 46 -25.18 -4.17 -3.89
CA CYS A 46 -23.85 -3.86 -4.42
C CYS A 46 -23.55 -4.82 -5.57
N GLY A 47 -23.33 -4.29 -6.77
CA GLY A 47 -22.86 -5.08 -7.92
C GLY A 47 -21.45 -5.63 -7.68
N ASP A 48 -20.86 -6.23 -8.73
CA ASP A 48 -19.49 -6.75 -8.69
C ASP A 48 -18.48 -5.61 -8.42
N GLY A 49 -18.12 -5.38 -7.16
CA GLY A 49 -17.01 -4.50 -6.76
C GLY A 49 -17.29 -3.02 -6.99
N THR A 50 -17.82 -2.35 -5.97
CA THR A 50 -17.92 -0.89 -5.93
C THR A 50 -16.54 -0.28 -6.24
N PRO A 51 -16.38 0.47 -7.36
CA PRO A 51 -15.07 0.95 -7.81
C PRO A 51 -14.30 1.74 -6.75
N GLU A 52 -15.02 2.48 -5.89
CA GLU A 52 -14.48 3.23 -4.77
C GLU A 52 -13.87 2.31 -3.69
N LEU A 53 -14.50 1.17 -3.40
CA LEU A 53 -13.97 0.20 -2.44
C LEU A 53 -12.71 -0.48 -2.97
N VAL A 54 -12.67 -0.80 -4.27
CA VAL A 54 -11.48 -1.33 -4.94
C VAL A 54 -10.35 -0.30 -4.92
N ALA A 55 -10.63 0.95 -5.27
CA ALA A 55 -9.65 2.03 -5.26
C ALA A 55 -9.08 2.27 -3.85
N ASN A 56 -9.94 2.28 -2.83
CA ASN A 56 -9.52 2.40 -1.43
C ASN A 56 -8.67 1.20 -1.00
N ALA A 57 -9.05 -0.02 -1.37
CA ALA A 57 -8.28 -1.22 -1.04
C ALA A 57 -6.89 -1.20 -1.69
N ARG A 58 -6.76 -0.72 -2.94
CA ARG A 58 -5.47 -0.50 -3.60
C ARG A 58 -4.63 0.54 -2.88
N LEU A 59 -5.23 1.67 -2.50
CA LEU A 59 -4.53 2.72 -1.74
C LEU A 59 -3.99 2.20 -0.41
N ILE A 60 -4.79 1.43 0.34
CA ILE A 60 -4.35 0.81 1.60
C ILE A 60 -3.22 -0.19 1.32
N ALA A 61 -3.33 -1.04 0.28
CA ALA A 61 -2.30 -2.01 -0.06
C ALA A 61 -0.96 -1.38 -0.46
N ALA A 62 -0.98 -0.16 -0.99
CA ALA A 62 0.21 0.61 -1.32
C ALA A 62 0.76 1.44 -0.15
N ALA A 63 0.07 1.51 0.99
CA ALA A 63 0.45 2.39 2.09
C ALA A 63 1.88 2.17 2.63
N PRO A 64 2.40 0.92 2.79
CA PRO A 64 3.79 0.72 3.20
C PRO A 64 4.78 1.26 2.17
N ASP A 65 4.59 0.94 0.89
CA ASP A 65 5.46 1.42 -0.19
C ASP A 65 5.43 2.95 -0.32
N LEU A 66 4.24 3.55 -0.14
CA LEU A 66 4.07 5.00 -0.13
C LEU A 66 4.81 5.64 1.03
N PHE A 67 4.64 5.10 2.25
CA PHE A 67 5.33 5.59 3.44
C PHE A 67 6.86 5.52 3.27
N ASP A 68 7.40 4.36 2.88
CA ASP A 68 8.83 4.16 2.66
C ASP A 68 9.37 5.13 1.59
N SER A 69 8.62 5.31 0.50
CA SER A 69 9.04 6.21 -0.58
C SER A 69 9.07 7.69 -0.16
N LEU A 70 8.13 8.10 0.71
CA LEU A 70 8.09 9.47 1.25
C LEU A 70 9.23 9.67 2.26
N SER A 71 9.50 8.68 3.11
CA SER A 71 10.64 8.71 4.03
C SER A 71 11.96 8.83 3.28
N LEU A 72 12.16 8.03 2.21
CA LEU A 72 13.36 8.12 1.37
C LEU A 72 13.51 9.49 0.69
N LEU A 73 12.40 10.11 0.25
CA LEU A 73 12.46 11.45 -0.32
C LEU A 73 12.92 12.49 0.71
N ILE A 74 12.38 12.43 1.93
CA ILE A 74 12.76 13.32 3.04
C ILE A 74 14.23 13.10 3.41
N GLU A 75 14.67 11.86 3.55
CA GLU A 75 16.07 11.53 3.90
C GLU A 75 17.07 12.05 2.87
N VAL A 76 16.75 11.96 1.58
CA VAL A 76 17.62 12.48 0.51
C VAL A 76 17.64 14.01 0.49
N GLU A 77 16.52 14.66 0.80
CA GLU A 77 16.40 16.12 0.84
C GLU A 77 17.11 16.72 2.06
N GLU A 78 17.03 16.07 3.23
CA GLU A 78 17.65 16.51 4.48
C GLU A 78 19.14 16.12 4.61
N GLY A 79 19.61 15.17 3.80
CA GLY A 79 20.98 14.68 3.85
C GLY A 79 22.02 15.60 3.20
N ASP A 80 23.29 15.35 3.50
CA ASP A 80 24.44 16.14 2.99
C ASP A 80 24.90 15.73 1.57
N LEU A 81 24.07 14.99 0.83
CA LEU A 81 24.42 14.54 -0.52
C LEU A 81 24.46 15.72 -1.48
N THR A 82 25.45 15.73 -2.38
CA THR A 82 25.61 16.80 -3.38
C THR A 82 25.89 16.23 -4.78
N GLY A 83 25.76 17.09 -5.78
CA GLY A 83 26.17 16.79 -7.16
C GLY A 83 25.56 15.52 -7.74
N ALA A 84 26.42 14.61 -8.19
CA ALA A 84 26.01 13.37 -8.84
C ALA A 84 25.37 12.38 -7.87
N ASP A 85 25.81 12.33 -6.62
CA ASP A 85 25.26 11.42 -5.60
C ASP A 85 23.85 11.82 -5.22
N PHE A 86 23.62 13.10 -4.94
CA PHE A 86 22.26 13.62 -4.71
C PHE A 86 21.32 13.27 -5.88
N ARG A 87 21.78 13.51 -7.12
CA ARG A 87 20.98 13.22 -8.32
C ARG A 87 20.65 11.74 -8.45
N ARG A 88 21.57 10.84 -8.09
CA ARG A 88 21.32 9.40 -8.13
C ARG A 88 20.26 9.02 -7.09
N GLU A 89 20.44 9.42 -5.85
CA GLU A 89 19.53 9.03 -4.76
C GLU A 89 18.14 9.63 -4.93
N ILE A 90 18.02 10.91 -5.31
CA ILE A 90 16.71 11.53 -5.52
C ILE A 90 15.95 10.89 -6.69
N ASN A 91 16.65 10.45 -7.74
CA ASN A 91 16.04 9.73 -8.84
C ASN A 91 15.59 8.32 -8.43
N SER A 92 16.35 7.65 -7.56
CA SER A 92 15.97 6.37 -6.97
C SER A 92 14.71 6.50 -6.12
N ALA A 93 14.68 7.47 -5.20
CA ALA A 93 13.52 7.76 -4.35
C ALA A 93 12.27 8.14 -5.18
N LYS A 94 12.44 8.99 -6.21
CA LYS A 94 11.35 9.31 -7.16
C LYS A 94 10.84 8.09 -7.91
N LYS A 95 11.71 7.14 -8.27
CA LYS A 95 11.30 5.90 -8.92
C LYS A 95 10.47 5.02 -7.98
N ALA A 96 10.89 4.90 -6.71
CA ALA A 96 10.13 4.19 -5.69
C ALA A 96 8.75 4.82 -5.47
N ALA A 97 8.68 6.15 -5.32
CA ALA A 97 7.41 6.87 -5.17
C ALA A 97 6.46 6.66 -6.36
N LYS A 98 6.97 6.69 -7.60
CA LYS A 98 6.18 6.39 -8.79
C LYS A 98 5.63 4.96 -8.79
N ALA A 99 6.42 3.98 -8.35
CA ALA A 99 5.97 2.60 -8.27
C ALA A 99 4.87 2.42 -7.19
N ALA A 100 5.03 3.07 -6.03
CA ALA A 100 4.02 3.05 -4.97
C ALA A 100 2.70 3.72 -5.41
N ILE A 101 2.78 4.85 -6.11
CA ILE A 101 1.60 5.53 -6.69
C ILE A 101 0.93 4.65 -7.76
N ALA A 102 1.72 4.00 -8.62
CA ALA A 102 1.19 3.07 -9.62
C ALA A 102 0.41 1.93 -8.95
N LYS A 103 0.98 1.32 -7.90
CA LYS A 103 0.31 0.28 -7.10
C LYS A 103 -1.01 0.77 -6.48
N ALA A 104 -1.07 2.03 -6.06
CA ALA A 104 -2.27 2.62 -5.46
C ALA A 104 -3.38 2.95 -6.48
N THR A 105 -3.02 3.21 -7.74
CA THR A 105 -3.94 3.83 -8.72
C THR A 105 -4.22 2.98 -9.95
N GLN A 106 -3.37 2.02 -10.28
CA GLN A 106 -3.49 1.20 -11.48
C GLN A 106 -4.17 -0.15 -11.18
N PRO A 107 -4.97 -0.69 -12.13
CA PRO A 107 -5.67 -1.95 -11.94
C PRO A 107 -4.79 -3.18 -11.85
#